data_AF-A0A914W6R9-F1
#
_entry.id   AF-A0A914W6R9-F1
#
_cell.length_a   1.000
_cell.length_b   1.000
_cell.length_c   1.000
_cell.angle_alpha   90.00
_cell.angle_beta   90.00
_cell.angle_gamma   90.00
#
_symmetry.space_group_name_H-M   'P 1'
#
loop_
_entity.id
_entity.type
_entity.pdbx_description
1 polymer ?
#
loop_
_entity_poly.entity_id
_entity_poly.type
_entity_poly.pdbx_seq_one_letter_code
_entity_poly.pdbx_strand_id
1 'polypeptide(L)'
;MLHVSSSRKRPLQNNIEDLRAEGNVKMAKVSRLEKKLTLCLAEGDFYEAHQIYRTLYYRLADQHKYSELLELLYEGASKFIELNQPASGTDLAELYIEALQKSNTPVSSPILNQIESLFAKIPAELASEISTSGQKVDRRTKFLNNALKWSMDVSKKKEHRTRGHPDLHQRIAGVLWHEHNYEQSRNHFLLSDDGETFASFLIDFHLQCGLRGEVDLFVTQAVLQILCRKKTKTASACFFHYAEKHPGIQGEPPYKMPLLNFIWLLLMCLEVKKVTHFSTLVEQYQPSIRRDPTYTSYLDKIGQLYFGLPPPRQESQPMGGMFANLLKGLMGDTKKEAVESDSGESSDTGDNDTICSDGYETPSSEAAAPSAASSALLNDDELD
;
A
#
# COMPACT_ATOMS: atom_id res chain seq x y z
N MET A 1 1.53 68.24 -41.32
CA MET A 1 2.22 66.93 -41.23
C MET A 1 3.53 67.17 -40.51
N LEU A 2 3.89 66.60 -39.36
CA LEU A 2 3.41 65.44 -38.61
C LEU A 2 3.78 65.63 -37.12
N HIS A 3 3.01 64.94 -36.27
CA HIS A 3 3.06 64.98 -34.82
C HIS A 3 4.28 64.29 -34.19
N VAL A 4 4.66 64.85 -33.04
CA VAL A 4 5.43 64.33 -31.90
C VAL A 4 5.31 62.81 -31.67
N SER A 5 6.43 62.14 -31.36
CA SER A 5 6.45 61.01 -30.40
C SER A 5 7.86 60.78 -29.85
N SER A 6 8.07 61.15 -28.58
CA SER A 6 9.27 60.88 -27.79
C SER A 6 9.15 59.48 -27.18
N SER A 7 9.87 58.50 -27.72
CA SER A 7 9.99 57.16 -27.12
C SER A 7 11.08 57.16 -26.04
N ARG A 8 10.67 57.34 -24.78
CA ARG A 8 11.51 57.08 -23.60
C ARG A 8 11.86 55.59 -23.54
N LYS A 9 13.12 55.24 -23.80
CA LYS A 9 13.71 53.97 -23.32
C LYS A 9 13.73 54.00 -21.78
N ARG A 10 12.89 53.21 -21.12
CA ARG A 10 13.07 52.88 -19.69
C ARG A 10 14.23 51.87 -19.58
N PRO A 11 15.16 52.02 -18.63
CA PRO A 11 16.37 51.21 -18.58
C PRO A 11 16.09 49.84 -17.94
N LEU A 12 16.67 48.79 -18.51
CA LEU A 12 16.68 47.41 -17.99
C LEU A 12 17.26 47.30 -16.55
N GLN A 13 17.98 48.32 -16.08
CA GLN A 13 18.54 48.41 -14.72
C GLN A 13 17.46 48.47 -13.63
N ASN A 14 16.36 49.19 -13.84
CA ASN A 14 15.30 49.35 -12.83
C ASN A 14 14.59 48.02 -12.54
N ASN A 15 14.42 47.17 -13.56
CA ASN A 15 13.80 45.85 -13.38
C ASN A 15 14.65 44.92 -12.50
N ILE A 16 15.99 45.03 -12.55
CA ILE A 16 16.88 44.18 -11.73
C ILE A 16 16.90 44.67 -10.28
N GLU A 17 16.91 45.99 -10.06
CA GLU A 17 16.83 46.56 -8.71
C GLU A 17 15.46 46.32 -8.05
N ASP A 18 14.36 46.42 -8.82
CA ASP A 18 13.01 46.13 -8.33
C ASP A 18 12.85 44.63 -7.99
N LEU A 19 13.34 43.70 -8.84
CA LEU A 19 13.35 42.26 -8.54
C LEU A 19 14.20 41.93 -7.31
N ARG A 20 15.33 42.63 -7.12
CA ARG A 20 16.22 42.45 -5.96
C ARG A 20 15.62 43.04 -4.68
N ALA A 21 14.93 44.17 -4.78
CA ALA A 21 14.19 44.78 -3.68
C ALA A 21 12.99 43.91 -3.26
N GLU A 22 12.23 43.38 -4.22
CA GLU A 22 11.15 42.41 -3.97
C GLU A 22 11.68 41.13 -3.31
N GLY A 23 12.83 40.61 -3.77
CA GLY A 23 13.51 39.47 -3.16
C GLY A 23 13.90 39.75 -1.69
N ASN A 24 14.49 40.92 -1.42
CA ASN A 24 14.86 41.34 -0.06
C ASN A 24 13.65 41.53 0.86
N VAL A 25 12.55 42.10 0.36
CA VAL A 25 11.31 42.27 1.14
C VAL A 25 10.66 40.91 1.45
N LYS A 26 10.69 39.95 0.51
CA LYS A 26 10.20 38.58 0.73
C LYS A 26 11.03 37.86 1.80
N MET A 27 12.36 37.94 1.73
CA MET A 27 13.27 37.36 2.73
C MET A 27 13.07 37.95 4.13
N ALA A 28 12.92 39.28 4.23
CA ALA A 28 12.67 39.94 5.51
C ALA A 28 11.32 39.55 6.14
N LYS A 29 10.29 39.29 5.33
CA LYS A 29 8.98 38.81 5.80
C LYS A 29 9.03 37.35 6.29
N VAL A 30 9.84 36.49 5.67
CA VAL A 30 10.05 35.10 6.11
C VAL A 30 10.71 35.08 7.49
N SER A 31 11.79 35.84 7.66
CA SER A 31 12.49 35.96 8.96
C SER A 31 11.60 36.50 10.08
N ARG A 32 10.65 37.39 9.79
CA ARG A 32 9.66 37.87 10.78
C ARG A 32 8.66 36.79 11.19
N LEU A 33 8.22 35.97 10.25
CA LEU A 33 7.26 34.89 10.51
C LEU A 33 7.89 33.74 11.29
N GLU A 34 9.15 33.40 11.01
CA GLU A 34 9.91 32.44 11.82
C GLU A 34 10.03 32.89 13.27
N LYS A 35 10.37 34.17 13.50
CA LYS A 35 10.42 34.73 14.86
C LYS A 35 9.06 34.70 15.55
N LYS A 36 7.98 35.06 14.85
CA LYS A 36 6.62 34.97 15.39
C LYS A 36 6.25 33.53 15.73
N LEU A 37 6.61 32.57 14.86
CA LEU A 37 6.35 31.15 15.07
C LEU A 37 7.01 30.65 16.36
N THR A 38 8.29 30.97 16.57
CA THR A 38 9.01 30.60 17.79
C THR A 38 8.35 31.18 19.05
N LEU A 39 7.88 32.44 18.98
CA LEU A 39 7.15 33.07 20.10
C LEU A 39 5.82 32.37 20.38
N CYS A 40 4.98 32.15 19.36
CA CYS A 40 3.70 31.47 19.55
C CYS A 40 3.87 30.06 20.13
N LEU A 41 4.90 29.32 19.71
CA LEU A 41 5.20 28.00 20.28
C LEU A 41 5.66 28.08 21.74
N ALA A 42 6.41 29.12 22.12
CA ALA A 42 6.85 29.34 23.49
C ALA A 42 5.71 29.81 24.43
N GLU A 43 4.78 30.61 23.89
CA GLU A 43 3.64 31.16 24.62
C GLU A 43 2.47 30.17 24.72
N GLY A 44 2.49 29.07 23.96
CA GLY A 44 1.42 28.07 23.93
C GLY A 44 0.27 28.40 22.97
N ASP A 45 0.45 29.39 22.10
CA ASP A 45 -0.49 29.81 21.07
C ASP A 45 -0.46 28.84 19.86
N PHE A 46 -0.78 27.57 20.10
CA PHE A 46 -0.62 26.49 19.13
C PHE A 46 -1.47 26.66 17.87
N TYR A 47 -2.66 27.26 17.98
CA TYR A 47 -3.50 27.58 16.83
C TYR A 47 -2.81 28.58 15.90
N GLU A 48 -2.29 29.68 16.44
CA GLU A 48 -1.59 30.70 15.66
C GLU A 48 -0.30 30.14 15.05
N ALA A 49 0.47 29.37 15.83
CA ALA A 49 1.65 28.68 15.32
C ALA A 49 1.30 27.77 14.13
N HIS A 50 0.20 27.00 14.22
CA HIS A 50 -0.25 26.10 13.16
C HIS A 50 -0.66 26.88 11.90
N GLN A 51 -1.38 28.00 12.04
CA GLN A 51 -1.73 28.86 10.90
C GLN A 51 -0.48 29.49 10.24
N ILE A 52 0.56 29.81 11.02
CA ILE A 52 1.82 30.29 10.48
C ILE A 52 2.51 29.19 9.65
N TYR A 53 2.58 27.95 10.13
CA TYR A 53 3.10 26.82 9.34
C TYR A 53 2.34 26.65 8.01
N ARG A 54 1.01 26.67 8.04
CA ARG A 54 0.19 26.58 6.82
C ARG A 54 0.43 27.74 5.85
N THR A 55 0.65 28.94 6.37
CA THR A 55 1.00 30.11 5.56
C THR A 55 2.39 29.96 4.92
N LEU A 56 3.37 29.45 5.67
CA LEU A 56 4.71 29.17 5.17
C LEU A 56 4.69 28.05 4.11
N TYR A 57 3.83 27.05 4.27
CA TYR A 57 3.61 25.99 3.28
C TYR A 57 3.29 26.55 1.90
N TYR A 58 2.21 27.32 1.77
CA TYR A 58 1.82 27.88 0.46
C TYR A 58 2.91 28.78 -0.11
N ARG A 59 3.53 29.61 0.73
CA ARG A 59 4.57 30.54 0.28
C ARG A 59 5.81 29.82 -0.26
N LEU A 60 6.32 28.82 0.45
CA LEU A 60 7.53 28.10 0.05
C LEU A 60 7.23 27.17 -1.15
N ALA A 61 6.02 26.60 -1.21
CA ALA A 61 5.57 25.82 -2.36
C ALA A 61 5.48 26.69 -3.64
N ASP A 62 4.92 27.90 -3.55
CA ASP A 62 4.86 28.86 -4.67
C ASP A 62 6.25 29.32 -5.13
N GLN A 63 7.23 29.30 -4.22
CA GLN A 63 8.63 29.62 -4.52
C GLN A 63 9.44 28.39 -4.97
N HIS A 64 8.81 27.21 -5.07
CA HIS A 64 9.47 25.93 -5.36
C HIS A 64 10.63 25.57 -4.41
N LYS A 65 10.63 26.11 -3.18
CA LYS A 65 11.62 25.84 -2.14
C LYS A 65 11.26 24.58 -1.35
N TYR A 66 11.13 23.44 -2.04
CA TYR A 66 10.63 22.21 -1.43
C TYR A 66 11.58 21.60 -0.39
N SER A 67 12.90 21.74 -0.55
CA SER A 67 13.86 21.24 0.45
C SER A 67 13.65 21.90 1.82
N GLU A 68 13.61 23.24 1.85
CA GLU A 68 13.35 24.03 3.06
C GLU A 68 11.94 23.72 3.62
N LEU A 69 10.95 23.56 2.74
CA LEU A 69 9.58 23.26 3.14
C LEU A 69 9.43 21.88 3.80
N LEU A 70 10.07 20.86 3.25
CA LEU A 70 9.99 19.49 3.78
C LEU A 70 10.59 19.41 5.19
N GLU A 71 11.74 20.05 5.41
CA GLU A 71 12.37 20.16 6.73
C GLU A 71 11.44 20.88 7.72
N LEU A 72 10.92 22.06 7.34
CA LEU A 72 10.01 22.85 8.17
C LEU A 72 8.76 22.06 8.59
N LEU A 73 8.13 21.34 7.65
CA LEU A 73 6.91 20.58 7.94
C LEU A 73 7.18 19.35 8.81
N TYR A 74 8.28 18.62 8.56
CA TYR A 74 8.63 17.44 9.36
C TYR A 74 8.93 17.83 10.81
N GLU A 75 9.72 18.87 11.02
CA GLU A 75 10.04 19.41 12.34
C GLU A 75 8.79 19.94 13.03
N GLY A 76 7.97 20.73 12.32
CA GLY A 76 6.73 21.28 12.84
C GLY A 76 5.73 20.20 13.25
N ALA A 77 5.53 19.19 12.41
CA ALA A 77 4.66 18.06 12.71
C ALA A 77 5.12 17.31 13.96
N SER A 78 6.41 16.96 14.01
CA SER A 78 7.02 16.31 15.18
C SER A 78 6.82 17.14 16.45
N LYS A 79 7.06 18.45 16.36
CA LYS A 79 6.96 19.36 17.50
C LYS A 79 5.54 19.48 18.03
N PHE A 80 4.54 19.61 17.17
CA PHE A 80 3.14 19.64 17.61
C PHE A 80 2.72 18.34 18.29
N ILE A 81 3.16 17.19 17.80
CA ILE A 81 2.86 15.91 18.44
C ILE A 81 3.50 15.85 19.83
N GLU A 82 4.76 16.27 19.97
CA GLU A 82 5.47 16.34 21.26
C GLU A 82 4.82 17.31 22.26
N LEU A 83 4.18 18.37 21.77
CA LEU A 83 3.43 19.34 22.56
C LEU A 83 1.97 18.90 22.83
N ASN A 84 1.65 17.62 22.61
CA ASN A 84 0.31 17.05 22.78
C ASN A 84 -0.78 17.76 21.94
N GLN A 85 -0.42 18.19 20.73
CA GLN A 85 -1.32 18.76 19.72
C GLN A 85 -1.39 17.85 18.48
N PRO A 86 -1.92 16.62 18.60
CA PRO A 86 -1.83 15.61 17.54
C PRO A 86 -2.61 15.99 16.28
N ALA A 87 -3.69 16.76 16.39
CA ALA A 87 -4.46 17.21 15.23
C ALA A 87 -3.65 18.15 14.33
N SER A 88 -3.01 19.17 14.90
CA SER A 88 -2.13 20.09 14.17
C SER A 88 -0.89 19.36 13.62
N GLY A 89 -0.31 18.45 14.41
CA GLY A 89 0.82 17.63 13.97
C GLY A 89 0.48 16.72 12.79
N THR A 90 -0.70 16.10 12.80
CA THR A 90 -1.18 15.25 11.71
C THR A 90 -1.47 16.07 10.44
N ASP A 91 -2.08 17.25 10.56
CA ASP A 91 -2.30 18.15 9.42
C ASP A 91 -0.95 18.54 8.76
N LEU A 92 0.06 18.90 9.56
CA LEU A 92 1.39 19.22 9.01
C LEU A 92 2.08 18.00 8.40
N ALA A 93 1.92 16.81 8.98
CA ALA A 93 2.42 15.56 8.40
C ALA A 93 1.75 15.24 7.06
N GLU A 94 0.46 15.52 6.91
CA GLU A 94 -0.25 15.38 5.62
C GLU A 94 0.24 16.40 4.59
N LEU A 95 0.47 17.66 4.99
CA LEU A 95 1.09 18.67 4.13
C LEU A 95 2.51 18.30 3.71
N TYR A 96 3.26 17.62 4.58
CA TYR A 96 4.58 17.08 4.25
C TYR A 96 4.50 16.07 3.10
N ILE A 97 3.54 15.14 3.13
CA ILE A 97 3.31 14.21 2.02
C ILE A 97 2.84 14.94 0.75
N GLU A 98 1.97 15.94 0.88
CA GLU A 98 1.52 16.75 -0.27
C GLU A 98 2.71 17.50 -0.92
N ALA A 99 3.63 18.04 -0.12
CA ALA A 99 4.85 18.67 -0.60
C ALA A 99 5.76 17.68 -1.36
N LEU A 100 5.89 16.43 -0.87
CA LEU A 100 6.61 15.37 -1.58
C LEU A 100 5.98 15.05 -2.95
N GLN A 101 4.64 15.02 -3.03
CA GLN A 101 3.92 14.80 -4.28
C GLN A 101 4.11 15.97 -5.26
N LYS A 102 3.91 17.21 -4.81
CA LYS A 102 4.05 18.41 -5.66
C LYS A 102 5.45 18.60 -6.21
N SER A 103 6.46 18.25 -5.41
CA SER A 103 7.87 18.31 -5.81
C SER A 103 8.33 17.10 -6.63
N ASN A 104 7.47 16.09 -6.79
CA ASN A 104 7.83 14.80 -7.39
C ASN A 104 9.10 14.20 -6.77
N THR A 105 9.26 14.36 -5.45
CA THR A 105 10.47 13.94 -4.74
C THR A 105 10.56 12.41 -4.76
N PRO A 106 11.67 11.82 -5.23
CA PRO A 106 11.81 10.37 -5.31
C PRO A 106 11.89 9.74 -3.92
N VAL A 107 11.48 8.46 -3.84
CA VAL A 107 11.65 7.67 -2.62
C VAL A 107 13.13 7.58 -2.26
N SER A 108 13.44 7.87 -1.00
CA SER A 108 14.78 7.72 -0.42
C SER A 108 14.67 7.26 1.04
N SER A 109 15.69 6.56 1.54
CA SER A 109 15.69 6.08 2.93
C SER A 109 15.50 7.19 3.97
N PRO A 110 16.11 8.39 3.86
CA PRO A 110 15.85 9.49 4.80
C PRO A 110 14.38 9.91 4.86
N ILE A 111 13.72 10.04 3.70
CA ILE A 111 12.29 10.40 3.63
C ILE A 111 11.43 9.29 4.22
N LEU A 112 11.76 8.03 3.95
CA LEU A 112 11.04 6.90 4.53
C LEU A 112 11.21 6.82 6.06
N ASN A 113 12.39 7.11 6.60
CA ASN A 113 12.63 7.23 8.04
C ASN A 113 11.75 8.34 8.66
N GLN A 114 11.60 9.47 7.97
CA GLN A 114 10.76 10.58 8.43
C GLN A 114 9.26 10.20 8.44
N ILE A 115 8.78 9.55 7.38
CA ILE A 115 7.39 9.05 7.30
C ILE A 115 7.12 8.02 8.40
N GLU A 116 8.03 7.08 8.61
CA GLU A 116 7.95 6.09 9.69
C GLU A 116 7.91 6.76 11.06
N SER A 117 8.81 7.72 11.32
CA SER A 117 8.83 8.45 12.58
C SER A 117 7.54 9.22 12.82
N LEU A 118 6.96 9.85 11.79
CA LEU A 118 5.67 10.54 11.91
C LEU A 118 4.55 9.55 12.17
N PHE A 119 4.50 8.43 11.44
CA PHE A 119 3.48 7.39 11.60
C PHE A 119 3.48 6.78 13.02
N ALA A 120 4.67 6.56 13.60
CA ALA A 120 4.83 6.05 14.96
C ALA A 120 4.49 7.09 16.03
N LYS A 121 4.72 8.39 15.77
CA LYS A 121 4.42 9.47 16.72
C LYS A 121 2.93 9.85 16.73
N ILE A 122 2.26 9.82 15.57
CA ILE A 122 0.83 10.17 15.48
C ILE A 122 0.03 9.10 16.24
N PRO A 123 -0.83 9.49 17.20
CA PRO A 123 -1.64 8.52 17.92
C PRO A 123 -2.66 7.85 16.99
N ALA A 124 -2.71 6.52 17.01
CA ALA A 124 -3.67 5.73 16.24
C ALA A 124 -5.12 6.05 16.64
N GLU A 125 -5.36 6.18 17.95
CA GLU A 125 -6.67 6.48 18.57
C GLU A 125 -6.50 7.64 19.57
N LEU A 126 -7.54 8.48 19.74
CA LEU A 126 -7.58 9.44 20.86
C LEU A 126 -8.33 8.84 22.05
N ALA A 127 -7.79 9.01 23.25
CA ALA A 127 -8.42 8.56 24.50
C ALA A 127 -9.83 9.14 24.73
N SER A 128 -10.12 10.31 24.17
CA SER A 128 -11.44 10.97 24.26
C SER A 128 -12.49 10.40 23.30
N GLU A 129 -12.09 9.53 22.37
CA GLU A 129 -12.96 8.96 21.33
C GLU A 129 -13.28 7.50 21.63
N ILE A 130 -13.79 7.25 22.84
CA ILE A 130 -14.54 6.02 23.11
C ILE A 130 -15.78 6.11 22.21
N SER A 131 -15.67 5.54 21.02
CA SER A 131 -16.74 5.65 20.02
C SER A 131 -18.03 5.08 20.60
N THR A 132 -19.10 5.87 20.50
CA THR A 132 -20.47 5.45 20.82
C THR A 132 -20.97 4.31 19.93
N SER A 133 -20.21 3.93 18.90
CA SER A 133 -20.48 2.86 17.94
C SER A 133 -19.59 1.61 18.08
N GLY A 134 -18.61 1.61 19.00
CA GLY A 134 -17.63 0.52 19.14
C GLY A 134 -16.62 0.37 17.99
N GLN A 135 -16.68 1.22 16.95
CA GLN A 135 -15.73 1.22 15.84
C GLN A 135 -14.51 2.09 16.16
N LYS A 136 -13.35 1.44 16.30
CA LYS A 136 -12.04 2.09 16.39
C LYS A 136 -11.63 2.62 15.02
N VAL A 137 -11.47 3.94 14.88
CA VAL A 137 -11.01 4.57 13.65
C VAL A 137 -9.54 4.93 13.80
N ASP A 138 -8.66 4.32 13.00
CA ASP A 138 -7.25 4.70 12.97
C ASP A 138 -7.10 6.05 12.27
N ARG A 139 -6.73 7.07 13.04
CA ARG A 139 -6.58 8.47 12.57
C ARG A 139 -5.45 8.65 11.57
N ARG A 140 -4.51 7.71 11.51
CA ARG A 140 -3.38 7.73 10.57
C ARG A 140 -3.77 7.27 9.18
N THR A 141 -4.97 6.73 8.98
CA THR A 141 -5.42 6.16 7.70
C THR A 141 -5.23 7.12 6.53
N LYS A 142 -5.61 8.40 6.69
CA LYS A 142 -5.48 9.40 5.62
C LYS A 142 -4.01 9.69 5.31
N PHE A 143 -3.19 9.92 6.35
CA PHE A 143 -1.75 10.10 6.22
C PHE A 143 -1.08 8.92 5.51
N LEU A 144 -1.36 7.68 5.95
CA LEU A 144 -0.81 6.46 5.37
C LEU A 144 -1.22 6.29 3.91
N ASN A 145 -2.50 6.48 3.58
CA ASN A 145 -2.98 6.39 2.20
C ASN A 145 -2.31 7.43 1.29
N ASN A 146 -2.11 8.65 1.77
CA ASN A 146 -1.40 9.68 1.03
C ASN A 146 0.08 9.30 0.83
N ALA A 147 0.74 8.75 1.84
CA ALA A 147 2.14 8.32 1.75
C ALA A 147 2.31 7.15 0.77
N LEU A 148 1.41 6.16 0.80
CA LEU A 148 1.39 5.06 -0.16
C LEU A 148 1.16 5.59 -1.57
N LYS A 149 0.19 6.50 -1.75
CA LYS A 149 -0.08 7.14 -3.04
C LYS A 149 1.13 7.90 -3.58
N TRP A 150 1.78 8.71 -2.76
CA TRP A 150 3.03 9.37 -3.12
C TRP A 150 4.07 8.34 -3.62
N SER A 151 4.27 7.25 -2.88
CA SER A 151 5.25 6.23 -3.25
C SER A 151 4.90 5.49 -4.56
N MET A 152 3.61 5.39 -4.90
CA MET A 152 3.13 4.87 -6.19
C MET A 152 3.43 5.86 -7.31
N ASP A 153 3.07 7.13 -7.12
CA ASP A 153 3.15 8.19 -8.13
C ASP A 153 4.59 8.44 -8.59
N VAL A 154 5.55 8.47 -7.66
CA VAL A 154 6.96 8.76 -7.97
C VAL A 154 7.74 7.53 -8.47
N SER A 155 7.11 6.35 -8.52
CA SER A 155 7.82 5.10 -8.83
C SER A 155 7.95 4.82 -10.32
N LYS A 156 9.18 4.45 -10.72
CA LYS A 156 9.49 4.00 -12.08
C LYS A 156 9.10 2.53 -12.34
N LYS A 157 8.94 1.71 -11.29
CA LYS A 157 8.64 0.27 -11.41
C LYS A 157 7.12 0.03 -11.45
N LYS A 158 6.64 -0.73 -12.45
CA LYS A 158 5.19 -1.06 -12.62
C LYS A 158 4.60 -1.72 -11.37
N GLU A 159 5.34 -2.61 -10.73
CA GLU A 159 4.93 -3.28 -9.48
C GLU A 159 4.66 -2.30 -8.33
N HIS A 160 5.50 -1.28 -8.18
CA HIS A 160 5.38 -0.30 -7.10
C HIS A 160 4.30 0.73 -7.40
N ARG A 161 4.04 1.05 -8.68
CA ARG A 161 2.98 2.00 -9.08
C ARG A 161 1.56 1.53 -8.73
N THR A 162 1.36 0.25 -8.46
CA THR A 162 0.02 -0.29 -8.15
C THR A 162 -0.21 -0.52 -6.67
N ARG A 163 0.85 -0.57 -5.84
CA ARG A 163 0.74 -0.97 -4.43
C ARG A 163 1.52 -0.11 -3.46
N GLY A 164 2.51 0.63 -3.95
CA GLY A 164 3.44 1.40 -3.13
C GLY A 164 4.83 0.78 -3.09
N HIS A 165 5.77 1.51 -2.47
CA HIS A 165 7.15 1.07 -2.35
C HIS A 165 7.31 0.00 -1.25
N PRO A 166 8.01 -1.13 -1.49
CA PRO A 166 8.13 -2.22 -0.52
C PRO A 166 8.81 -1.81 0.79
N ASP A 167 9.82 -0.93 0.74
CA ASP A 167 10.50 -0.38 1.93
C ASP A 167 9.56 0.50 2.79
N LEU A 168 8.61 1.23 2.16
CA LEU A 168 7.59 1.95 2.92
C LEU A 168 6.67 0.97 3.64
N HIS A 169 6.21 -0.08 2.96
CA HIS A 169 5.42 -1.14 3.59
C HIS A 169 6.15 -1.82 4.75
N GLN A 170 7.45 -2.11 4.61
CA GLN A 170 8.25 -2.71 5.67
C GLN A 170 8.23 -1.87 6.96
N ARG A 171 8.43 -0.56 6.84
CA ARG A 171 8.49 0.35 7.99
C ARG A 171 7.14 0.49 8.67
N ILE A 172 6.08 0.67 7.88
CA ILE A 172 4.70 0.73 8.40
C ILE A 172 4.34 -0.58 9.10
N ALA A 173 4.72 -1.73 8.53
CA ALA A 173 4.51 -3.03 9.16
C ALA A 173 5.22 -3.15 10.51
N GLY A 174 6.46 -2.66 10.60
CA GLY A 174 7.24 -2.63 11.84
C GLY A 174 6.58 -1.79 12.94
N VAL A 175 6.09 -0.60 12.61
CA VAL A 175 5.36 0.25 13.58
C VAL A 175 4.09 -0.46 14.07
N LEU A 176 3.28 -1.00 13.15
CA LEU A 176 2.05 -1.71 13.49
C LEU A 176 2.32 -2.98 14.31
N TRP A 177 3.44 -3.66 14.06
CA TRP A 177 3.86 -4.83 14.83
C TRP A 177 4.19 -4.44 16.27
N HIS A 178 4.97 -3.37 16.47
CA HIS A 178 5.26 -2.85 17.82
C HIS A 178 4.00 -2.43 18.58
N GLU A 179 2.94 -2.03 17.86
CA GLU A 179 1.63 -1.70 18.42
C GLU A 179 0.72 -2.93 18.63
N HIS A 180 1.21 -4.15 18.39
CA HIS A 180 0.46 -5.41 18.42
C HIS A 180 -0.74 -5.46 17.46
N ASN A 181 -0.75 -4.62 16.42
CA ASN A 181 -1.72 -4.65 15.35
C ASN A 181 -1.28 -5.67 14.27
N TYR A 182 -1.33 -6.96 14.64
CA TYR A 182 -0.83 -8.06 13.81
C TYR A 182 -1.53 -8.16 12.46
N GLU A 183 -2.85 -7.92 12.40
CA GLU A 183 -3.62 -8.04 11.15
C GLU A 183 -3.11 -7.05 10.08
N GLN A 184 -3.03 -5.76 10.42
CA GLN A 184 -2.56 -4.75 9.48
C GLN A 184 -1.06 -4.88 9.22
N SER A 185 -0.27 -5.22 10.25
CA SER A 185 1.16 -5.46 10.10
C SER A 185 1.46 -6.58 9.10
N ARG A 186 0.76 -7.73 9.21
CA ARG A 186 0.89 -8.87 8.29
C ARG A 186 0.62 -8.45 6.85
N ASN A 187 -0.42 -7.66 6.61
CA ASN A 187 -0.78 -7.19 5.27
C ASN A 187 0.33 -6.33 4.66
N HIS A 188 0.97 -5.48 5.46
CA HIS A 188 2.09 -4.65 5.00
C HIS A 188 3.38 -5.45 4.83
N PHE A 189 3.73 -6.35 5.75
CA PHE A 189 4.90 -7.23 5.58
C PHE A 189 4.77 -8.09 4.32
N LEU A 190 3.58 -8.59 4.01
CA LEU A 190 3.36 -9.35 2.78
C LEU A 190 3.66 -8.53 1.52
N LEU A 191 3.56 -7.20 1.59
CA LEU A 191 3.87 -6.28 0.49
C LEU A 191 5.32 -5.79 0.47
N SER A 192 6.10 -6.03 1.53
CA SER A 192 7.53 -5.74 1.59
C SER A 192 8.35 -6.73 0.76
N ASP A 193 9.67 -6.49 0.69
CA ASP A 193 10.65 -7.39 0.08
C ASP A 193 11.59 -8.04 1.13
N ASP A 194 11.37 -7.82 2.43
CA ASP A 194 12.17 -8.36 3.53
C ASP A 194 11.53 -9.62 4.14
N GLY A 195 12.06 -10.78 3.76
CA GLY A 195 11.55 -12.08 4.21
C GLY A 195 11.96 -12.42 5.64
N GLU A 196 13.13 -11.98 6.10
CA GLU A 196 13.65 -12.34 7.43
C GLU A 196 12.90 -11.61 8.54
N THR A 197 12.68 -10.30 8.36
CA THR A 197 11.85 -9.53 9.30
C THR A 197 10.40 -10.02 9.28
N PHE A 198 9.86 -10.37 8.10
CA PHE A 198 8.52 -10.95 8.03
C PHE A 198 8.45 -12.31 8.75
N ALA A 199 9.48 -13.15 8.64
CA ALA A 199 9.57 -14.39 9.40
C ALA A 199 9.59 -14.14 10.91
N SER A 200 10.38 -13.17 11.38
CA SER A 200 10.42 -12.77 12.79
C SER A 200 9.04 -12.33 13.29
N PHE A 201 8.32 -11.51 12.49
CA PHE A 201 6.94 -11.14 12.75
C PHE A 201 6.01 -12.36 12.82
N LEU A 202 6.11 -13.31 11.87
CA LEU A 202 5.25 -14.49 11.86
C LEU A 202 5.49 -15.39 13.07
N ILE A 203 6.72 -15.47 13.58
CA ILE A 203 7.05 -16.20 14.80
C ILE A 203 6.32 -15.55 15.98
N ASP A 204 6.49 -14.25 16.16
CA ASP A 204 5.82 -13.53 17.27
C ASP A 204 4.29 -13.61 17.12
N PHE A 205 3.75 -13.40 15.92
CA PHE A 205 2.32 -13.50 15.66
C PHE A 205 1.76 -14.90 15.99
N HIS A 206 2.49 -15.98 15.65
CA HIS A 206 2.11 -17.33 16.04
C HIS A 206 2.15 -17.52 17.56
N LEU A 207 3.22 -17.08 18.23
CA LEU A 207 3.38 -17.26 19.67
C LEU A 207 2.33 -16.51 20.49
N GLN A 208 1.87 -15.35 20.01
CA GLN A 208 0.91 -14.50 20.70
C GLN A 208 -0.55 -14.85 20.37
N CYS A 209 -0.84 -15.28 19.14
CA CYS A 209 -2.22 -15.41 18.65
C CYS A 209 -2.55 -16.79 18.04
N GLY A 210 -1.56 -17.63 17.75
CA GLY A 210 -1.74 -18.90 17.05
C GLY A 210 -1.96 -20.10 17.97
N LEU A 211 -2.55 -21.16 17.41
CA LEU A 211 -2.65 -22.46 18.08
C LEU A 211 -1.38 -23.27 17.90
N ARG A 212 -1.08 -24.18 18.84
CA ARG A 212 0.12 -25.05 18.78
C ARG A 212 0.19 -25.90 17.50
N GLY A 213 -0.96 -26.28 16.95
CA GLY A 213 -1.04 -27.08 15.72
C GLY A 213 -0.91 -26.28 14.43
N GLU A 214 -0.73 -24.96 14.49
CA GLU A 214 -0.73 -24.07 13.32
C GLU A 214 0.67 -23.54 12.97
N VAL A 215 1.71 -23.91 13.72
CA VAL A 215 3.11 -23.45 13.54
C VAL A 215 3.52 -23.47 12.06
N ASP A 216 3.28 -24.59 11.37
CA ASP A 216 3.63 -24.75 9.97
C ASP A 216 2.69 -24.02 9.00
N LEU A 217 1.46 -23.72 9.40
CA LEU A 217 0.48 -23.00 8.57
C LEU A 217 0.84 -21.52 8.41
N PHE A 218 1.37 -20.88 9.45
CA PHE A 218 1.73 -19.45 9.42
C PHE A 218 2.78 -19.15 8.33
N VAL A 219 3.89 -19.89 8.35
CA VAL A 219 4.95 -19.72 7.36
C VAL A 219 4.52 -20.24 5.98
N THR A 220 3.76 -21.34 5.91
CA THR A 220 3.29 -21.90 4.63
C THR A 220 2.43 -20.88 3.89
N GLN A 221 1.46 -20.28 4.57
CA GLN A 221 0.59 -19.28 3.96
C GLN A 221 1.38 -18.07 3.46
N ALA A 222 2.30 -17.55 4.29
CA ALA A 222 3.14 -16.41 3.91
C ALA A 222 4.01 -16.73 2.68
N VAL A 223 4.72 -17.85 2.69
CA VAL A 223 5.59 -18.28 1.58
C VAL A 223 4.81 -18.44 0.28
N LEU A 224 3.66 -19.12 0.32
CA LEU A 224 2.81 -19.30 -0.87
C LEU A 224 2.30 -17.96 -1.42
N GLN A 225 1.90 -17.03 -0.55
CA GLN A 225 1.46 -15.69 -0.96
C GLN A 225 2.61 -14.85 -1.55
N ILE A 226 3.82 -14.91 -0.96
CA ILE A 226 5.03 -14.25 -1.50
C ILE A 226 5.39 -14.84 -2.88
N LEU A 227 5.29 -16.16 -3.05
CA LEU A 227 5.53 -16.83 -4.34
C LEU A 227 4.51 -16.41 -5.41
N CYS A 228 3.25 -16.22 -5.05
CA CYS A 228 2.23 -15.66 -5.97
C CYS A 228 2.58 -14.24 -6.45
N ARG A 229 3.41 -13.51 -5.71
CA ARG A 229 3.94 -12.18 -6.07
C ARG A 229 5.26 -12.22 -6.86
N LYS A 230 5.74 -13.41 -7.28
CA LYS A 230 7.00 -13.60 -8.01
C LYS A 230 8.27 -13.27 -7.20
N LYS A 231 8.22 -13.28 -5.87
CA LYS A 231 9.32 -12.89 -4.98
C LYS A 231 10.02 -14.12 -4.37
N THR A 232 10.68 -14.93 -5.19
CA THR A 232 11.28 -16.20 -4.77
C THR A 232 12.35 -16.04 -3.69
N LYS A 233 13.24 -15.05 -3.81
CA LYS A 233 14.30 -14.79 -2.81
C LYS A 233 13.72 -14.45 -1.44
N THR A 234 12.73 -13.55 -1.40
CA THR A 234 12.00 -13.19 -0.18
C THR A 234 11.27 -14.39 0.43
N ALA A 235 10.64 -15.22 -0.41
CA ALA A 235 9.98 -16.44 0.04
C ALA A 235 10.96 -17.43 0.69
N SER A 236 12.12 -17.67 0.06
CA SER A 236 13.17 -18.52 0.62
C SER A 236 13.72 -17.97 1.93
N ALA A 237 14.08 -16.68 1.96
CA ALA A 237 14.58 -16.03 3.18
C ALA A 237 13.56 -16.12 4.33
N CYS A 238 12.27 -15.86 4.04
CA CYS A 238 11.20 -16.00 5.02
C CYS A 238 11.06 -17.43 5.55
N PHE A 239 11.07 -18.43 4.66
CA PHE A 239 10.93 -19.83 5.08
C PHE A 239 12.09 -20.28 5.97
N PHE A 240 13.33 -20.07 5.51
CA PHE A 240 14.51 -20.57 6.22
C PHE A 240 14.70 -19.85 7.56
N HIS A 241 14.51 -18.52 7.60
CA HIS A 241 14.59 -17.76 8.85
C HIS A 241 13.51 -18.21 9.84
N TYR A 242 12.27 -18.43 9.39
CA TYR A 242 11.20 -18.93 10.25
C TYR A 242 11.53 -20.32 10.79
N ALA A 243 11.92 -21.25 9.92
CA ALA A 243 12.22 -22.62 10.31
C ALA A 243 13.41 -22.71 11.28
N GLU A 244 14.42 -21.86 11.12
CA GLU A 244 15.59 -21.79 11.99
C GLU A 244 15.27 -21.19 13.36
N LYS A 245 14.49 -20.10 13.40
CA LYS A 245 14.30 -19.30 14.62
C LYS A 245 13.06 -19.67 15.43
N HIS A 246 12.07 -20.36 14.84
CA HIS A 246 10.84 -20.67 15.54
C HIS A 246 11.04 -21.75 16.63
N PRO A 247 10.69 -21.50 17.91
CA PRO A 247 10.99 -22.42 19.02
C PRO A 247 10.24 -23.77 18.94
N GLY A 248 9.12 -23.81 18.21
CA GLY A 248 8.35 -25.02 17.93
C GLY A 248 8.89 -25.89 16.78
N ILE A 249 9.96 -25.47 16.09
CA ILE A 249 10.58 -26.21 14.99
C ILE A 249 11.97 -26.66 15.44
N GLN A 250 12.34 -27.89 15.10
CA GLN A 250 13.61 -28.49 15.52
C GLN A 250 14.39 -29.00 14.32
N GLY A 251 15.66 -28.65 14.25
CA GLY A 251 16.64 -29.18 13.30
C GLY A 251 16.51 -28.61 11.88
N GLU A 252 17.27 -29.21 10.98
CA GLU A 252 17.27 -28.91 9.56
C GLU A 252 16.30 -29.84 8.79
N PRO A 253 15.96 -29.52 7.53
CA PRO A 253 15.20 -30.45 6.70
C PRO A 253 15.89 -31.83 6.59
N PRO A 254 15.14 -32.94 6.59
CA PRO A 254 13.67 -33.00 6.67
C PRO A 254 13.15 -32.78 8.10
N TYR A 255 12.16 -31.90 8.21
CA TYR A 255 11.48 -31.57 9.46
C TYR A 255 10.50 -32.67 9.88
N LYS A 256 10.13 -32.69 11.16
CA LYS A 256 9.07 -33.56 11.69
C LYS A 256 7.68 -33.21 11.14
N MET A 257 7.49 -31.97 10.65
CA MET A 257 6.22 -31.47 10.11
C MET A 257 6.18 -31.66 8.59
N PRO A 258 5.29 -32.50 8.05
CA PRO A 258 5.23 -32.77 6.60
C PRO A 258 4.99 -31.51 5.76
N LEU A 259 4.20 -30.55 6.25
CA LEU A 259 3.92 -29.31 5.51
C LEU A 259 5.15 -28.41 5.36
N LEU A 260 6.04 -28.37 6.35
CA LEU A 260 7.32 -27.65 6.22
C LEU A 260 8.23 -28.33 5.18
N ASN A 261 8.24 -29.67 5.15
CA ASN A 261 8.96 -30.41 4.10
C ASN A 261 8.39 -30.12 2.71
N PHE A 262 7.06 -30.01 2.59
CA PHE A 262 6.43 -29.60 1.33
C PHE A 262 6.96 -28.24 0.87
N ILE A 263 6.98 -27.23 1.73
CA ILE A 263 7.49 -25.89 1.36
C ILE A 263 8.98 -25.91 1.02
N TRP A 264 9.80 -26.61 1.81
CA TRP A 264 11.22 -26.77 1.52
C TRP A 264 11.45 -27.40 0.14
N LEU A 265 10.78 -28.51 -0.16
CA LEU A 265 10.85 -29.19 -1.46
C LEU A 265 10.28 -28.32 -2.59
N LEU A 266 9.22 -27.53 -2.33
CA LEU A 266 8.63 -26.62 -3.29
C LEU A 266 9.62 -25.54 -3.71
N LEU A 267 10.33 -24.94 -2.75
CA LEU A 267 11.37 -23.93 -3.03
C LEU A 267 12.48 -24.52 -3.91
N MET A 268 12.92 -25.76 -3.65
CA MET A 268 13.87 -26.46 -4.53
C MET A 268 13.30 -26.76 -5.92
N CYS A 269 12.02 -27.14 -6.01
CA CYS A 269 11.36 -27.37 -7.30
C CYS A 269 11.33 -26.10 -8.18
N LEU A 270 11.22 -24.92 -7.58
CA LEU A 270 11.24 -23.63 -8.29
C LEU A 270 12.62 -23.30 -8.89
N GLU A 271 13.70 -23.82 -8.31
CA GLU A 271 15.05 -23.70 -8.88
C GLU A 271 15.25 -24.66 -10.05
N VAL A 272 14.79 -25.91 -9.90
CA VAL A 272 14.91 -26.97 -10.91
C VAL A 272 13.97 -26.75 -12.10
N LYS A 273 12.81 -26.12 -11.88
CA LYS A 273 11.78 -25.78 -12.91
C LYS A 273 11.27 -26.98 -13.72
N LYS A 274 11.22 -28.17 -13.11
CA LYS A 274 10.62 -29.36 -13.73
C LYS A 274 9.17 -29.51 -13.27
N VAL A 275 8.23 -29.39 -14.23
CA VAL A 275 6.78 -29.49 -13.97
C VAL A 275 6.42 -30.81 -13.30
N THR A 276 7.03 -31.92 -13.73
CA THR A 276 6.79 -33.24 -13.14
C THR A 276 7.12 -33.29 -11.65
N HIS A 277 8.23 -32.68 -11.23
CA HIS A 277 8.60 -32.61 -9.81
C HIS A 277 7.56 -31.82 -9.00
N PHE A 278 7.12 -30.67 -9.53
CA PHE A 278 6.08 -29.87 -8.88
C PHE A 278 4.76 -30.63 -8.76
N SER A 279 4.27 -31.22 -9.85
CA SER A 279 3.00 -31.97 -9.86
C SER A 279 3.04 -33.15 -8.90
N THR A 280 4.11 -33.96 -8.92
CA THR A 280 4.27 -35.08 -7.99
C THR A 280 4.36 -34.57 -6.54
N LEU A 281 5.07 -33.49 -6.27
CA LEU A 281 5.16 -32.92 -4.92
C LEU A 281 3.77 -32.49 -4.39
N VAL A 282 3.00 -31.77 -5.20
CA VAL A 282 1.64 -31.32 -4.83
C VAL A 282 0.71 -32.50 -4.59
N GLU A 283 0.81 -33.57 -5.39
CA GLU A 283 0.02 -34.79 -5.23
C GLU A 283 0.35 -35.53 -3.91
N GLN A 284 1.63 -35.76 -3.63
CA GLN A 284 2.06 -36.52 -2.46
C GLN A 284 1.74 -35.82 -1.14
N TYR A 285 1.75 -34.49 -1.11
CA TYR A 285 1.50 -33.71 0.10
C TYR A 285 0.05 -33.22 0.25
N GLN A 286 -0.90 -33.71 -0.57
CA GLN A 286 -2.32 -33.36 -0.48
C GLN A 286 -2.89 -33.38 0.96
N PRO A 287 -2.62 -34.39 1.81
CA PRO A 287 -3.13 -34.39 3.19
C PRO A 287 -2.65 -33.19 4.02
N SER A 288 -1.43 -32.70 3.77
CA SER A 288 -0.87 -31.53 4.45
C SER A 288 -1.41 -30.23 3.87
N ILE A 289 -1.52 -30.16 2.53
CA ILE A 289 -1.99 -28.98 1.80
C ILE A 289 -3.46 -28.67 2.14
N ARG A 290 -4.31 -29.70 2.22
CA ARG A 290 -5.75 -29.55 2.48
C ARG A 290 -6.11 -29.05 3.89
N ARG A 291 -5.12 -28.88 4.78
CA ARG A 291 -5.32 -28.25 6.09
C ARG A 291 -5.75 -26.79 5.96
N ASP A 292 -5.37 -26.10 4.88
CA ASP A 292 -5.88 -24.78 4.52
C ASP A 292 -6.43 -24.83 3.07
N PRO A 293 -7.75 -24.69 2.87
CA PRO A 293 -8.37 -24.71 1.55
C PRO A 293 -7.82 -23.68 0.57
N THR A 294 -7.22 -22.58 1.05
CA THR A 294 -6.67 -21.50 0.22
C THR A 294 -5.38 -21.91 -0.48
N TYR A 295 -4.64 -22.90 0.04
CA TYR A 295 -3.35 -23.30 -0.50
C TYR A 295 -3.44 -23.85 -1.92
N THR A 296 -4.51 -24.58 -2.26
CA THR A 296 -4.72 -25.08 -3.61
C THR A 296 -4.74 -23.94 -4.63
N SER A 297 -5.43 -22.84 -4.33
CA SER A 297 -5.50 -21.68 -5.22
C SER A 297 -4.14 -20.97 -5.37
N TYR A 298 -3.35 -20.87 -4.29
CA TYR A 298 -2.00 -20.35 -4.40
C TYR A 298 -1.11 -21.27 -5.24
N LEU A 299 -1.22 -22.58 -5.07
CA LEU A 299 -0.45 -23.57 -5.82
C LEU A 299 -0.83 -23.59 -7.30
N ASP A 300 -2.11 -23.45 -7.65
CA ASP A 300 -2.54 -23.27 -9.03
C ASP A 300 -1.90 -22.03 -9.65
N LYS A 301 -1.84 -20.93 -8.88
CA LYS A 301 -1.20 -19.70 -9.33
C LYS A 301 0.31 -19.87 -9.50
N ILE A 302 0.97 -20.52 -8.55
CA ILE A 302 2.41 -20.84 -8.63
C ILE A 302 2.68 -21.75 -9.85
N GLY A 303 1.84 -22.76 -10.08
CA GLY A 303 1.86 -23.61 -11.26
C GLY A 303 1.84 -22.82 -12.57
N GLN A 304 0.93 -21.86 -12.68
CA GLN A 304 0.87 -20.97 -13.84
C GLN A 304 2.11 -20.08 -13.96
N LEU A 305 2.54 -19.47 -12.85
CA LEU A 305 3.60 -18.45 -12.85
C LEU A 305 4.99 -19.01 -13.13
N TYR A 306 5.30 -20.20 -12.63
CA TYR A 306 6.66 -20.76 -12.66
C TYR A 306 6.80 -21.99 -13.55
N PHE A 307 5.70 -22.69 -13.85
CA PHE A 307 5.71 -23.94 -14.60
C PHE A 307 4.86 -23.89 -15.89
N GLY A 308 4.16 -22.78 -16.16
CA GLY A 308 3.37 -22.61 -17.38
C GLY A 308 2.13 -23.51 -17.43
N LEU A 309 1.66 -24.02 -16.28
CA LEU A 309 0.43 -24.81 -16.24
C LEU A 309 -0.77 -23.97 -16.67
N PRO A 310 -1.76 -24.57 -17.38
CA PRO A 310 -2.98 -23.85 -17.74
C PRO A 310 -3.75 -23.46 -16.47
N PRO A 311 -4.56 -22.38 -16.52
CA PRO A 311 -5.45 -22.04 -15.42
C PRO A 311 -6.39 -23.22 -15.13
N PRO A 312 -6.73 -23.48 -13.85
CA PRO A 312 -7.65 -24.55 -13.50
C PRO A 312 -8.98 -24.33 -14.23
N ARG A 313 -9.57 -25.42 -14.75
CA ARG A 313 -10.91 -25.37 -15.35
C ARG A 313 -11.86 -24.92 -14.24
N GLN A 314 -12.63 -23.87 -14.49
CA GLN A 314 -13.65 -23.38 -13.56
C GLN A 314 -14.76 -24.42 -13.43
N GLU A 315 -14.54 -25.45 -12.62
CA GLU A 315 -15.63 -26.23 -12.06
C GLU A 315 -16.26 -25.40 -10.95
N SER A 316 -17.56 -25.22 -11.04
CA SER A 316 -18.42 -24.40 -10.19
C SER A 316 -18.38 -24.86 -8.73
N GLN A 317 -17.35 -24.48 -7.99
CA GLN A 317 -17.30 -24.54 -6.53
C GLN A 317 -17.91 -23.24 -5.95
N PRO A 318 -19.01 -23.31 -5.18
CA PRO A 318 -19.72 -22.13 -4.68
C PRO A 318 -18.88 -21.19 -3.79
N MET A 319 -17.75 -21.68 -3.26
CA MET A 319 -16.86 -20.93 -2.36
C MET A 319 -15.73 -20.17 -3.08
N GLY A 320 -15.60 -20.29 -4.41
CA GLY A 320 -14.51 -19.67 -5.18
C GLY A 320 -14.66 -18.15 -5.44
N GLY A 321 -15.87 -17.60 -5.31
CA GLY A 321 -16.16 -16.21 -5.68
C GLY A 321 -15.57 -15.16 -4.75
N MET A 322 -15.60 -15.39 -3.43
CA MET A 322 -15.07 -14.43 -2.44
C MET A 322 -13.53 -14.48 -2.39
N PHE A 323 -12.95 -15.66 -2.56
CA PHE A 323 -11.50 -15.84 -2.56
C PHE A 323 -10.82 -15.33 -3.84
N ALA A 324 -11.49 -15.45 -4.99
CA ALA A 324 -11.03 -14.84 -6.23
C ALA A 324 -10.85 -13.31 -6.09
N ASN A 325 -11.70 -12.65 -5.30
CA ASN A 325 -11.58 -11.22 -5.00
C ASN A 325 -10.41 -10.90 -4.06
N LEU A 326 -10.12 -11.76 -3.07
CA LEU A 326 -8.93 -11.64 -2.21
C LEU A 326 -7.63 -11.82 -3.03
N LEU A 327 -7.58 -12.83 -3.90
CA LEU A 327 -6.45 -13.05 -4.80
C LEU A 327 -6.29 -11.91 -5.80
N LYS A 328 -7.40 -11.33 -6.29
CA LYS A 328 -7.40 -10.14 -7.14
C LYS A 328 -6.87 -8.90 -6.39
N GLY A 329 -7.26 -8.71 -5.13
CA GLY A 329 -6.72 -7.68 -4.25
C GLY A 329 -5.22 -7.86 -3.98
N LEU A 330 -4.78 -9.10 -3.79
CA LEU A 330 -3.36 -9.47 -3.72
C LEU A 330 -2.65 -9.39 -5.08
N MET A 331 -3.35 -9.31 -6.22
CA MET A 331 -2.75 -9.33 -7.56
C MET A 331 -2.61 -7.96 -8.23
N GLY A 332 -3.37 -6.93 -7.87
CA GLY A 332 -3.22 -5.58 -8.45
C GLY A 332 -3.40 -5.60 -9.97
N ASP A 333 -4.54 -5.11 -10.44
CA ASP A 333 -5.07 -5.17 -11.82
C ASP A 333 -4.02 -5.36 -12.95
N THR A 334 -3.63 -6.61 -13.24
CA THR A 334 -2.94 -6.95 -14.49
C THR A 334 -4.01 -7.12 -15.56
N LYS A 335 -4.40 -6.01 -16.19
CA LYS A 335 -5.08 -6.08 -17.49
C LYS A 335 -4.21 -6.89 -18.45
N LYS A 336 -4.81 -7.90 -19.06
CA LYS A 336 -4.20 -8.69 -20.14
C LYS A 336 -3.93 -7.75 -21.31
N GLU A 337 -2.65 -7.51 -21.61
CA GLU A 337 -2.25 -6.94 -22.90
C GLU A 337 -2.46 -8.05 -23.94
N ALA A 338 -3.40 -7.83 -24.86
CA ALA A 338 -3.56 -8.64 -26.05
C ALA A 338 -2.34 -8.40 -26.94
N VAL A 339 -1.69 -9.49 -27.35
CA VAL A 339 -0.60 -9.47 -28.32
C VAL A 339 -1.25 -9.27 -29.69
N GLU A 340 -1.22 -8.05 -30.22
CA GLU A 340 -1.39 -7.81 -31.66
C GLU A 340 -0.08 -8.22 -32.35
N SER A 341 -0.13 -9.33 -33.08
CA SER A 341 0.90 -9.72 -34.02
C SER A 341 0.74 -8.86 -35.27
N ASP A 342 1.63 -7.88 -35.42
CA ASP A 342 1.88 -7.17 -36.67
C ASP A 342 2.64 -8.11 -37.63
N SER A 343 1.93 -8.63 -38.64
CA SER A 343 2.54 -9.24 -39.81
C SER A 343 2.11 -8.45 -41.03
N GLY A 344 2.90 -7.43 -41.37
CA GLY A 344 2.83 -6.78 -42.67
C GLY A 344 3.47 -7.65 -43.74
N GLU A 345 2.69 -8.07 -44.74
CA GLU A 345 3.16 -8.25 -46.10
C GLU A 345 1.98 -8.14 -47.08
N SER A 346 2.26 -7.53 -48.22
CA SER A 346 1.33 -6.87 -49.16
C SER A 346 0.96 -7.71 -50.39
N SER A 347 -0.13 -7.28 -51.06
CA SER A 347 -0.61 -7.63 -52.42
C SER A 347 -1.23 -9.03 -52.57
N ASP A 348 -2.32 -9.29 -53.32
CA ASP A 348 -2.90 -8.60 -54.47
C ASP A 348 -4.36 -9.09 -54.73
N THR A 349 -5.17 -8.26 -55.39
CA THR A 349 -6.39 -8.51 -56.22
C THR A 349 -7.55 -9.44 -55.78
N GLY A 350 -8.79 -8.93 -55.92
CA GLY A 350 -9.94 -9.74 -56.38
C GLY A 350 -11.30 -9.37 -55.80
N ASP A 351 -12.10 -8.65 -56.59
CA ASP A 351 -13.55 -8.37 -56.41
C ASP A 351 -14.40 -9.62 -56.13
N ASN A 352 -15.41 -9.53 -55.25
CA ASN A 352 -16.84 -9.57 -55.63
C ASN A 352 -17.82 -9.47 -54.42
N ASP A 353 -18.81 -8.58 -54.56
CA ASP A 353 -20.22 -8.57 -54.14
C ASP A 353 -20.74 -9.47 -52.99
N THR A 354 -21.46 -8.86 -52.02
CA THR A 354 -22.93 -9.00 -51.81
C THR A 354 -23.36 -8.61 -50.38
N ILE A 355 -24.09 -7.49 -50.27
CA ILE A 355 -25.37 -7.24 -49.54
C ILE A 355 -25.72 -8.13 -48.32
N CYS A 356 -25.90 -7.57 -47.12
CA CYS A 356 -27.22 -7.30 -46.49
C CYS A 356 -27.11 -6.75 -45.05
N SER A 357 -28.15 -6.02 -44.67
CA SER A 357 -28.33 -5.19 -43.48
C SER A 357 -29.03 -5.91 -42.30
N ASP A 358 -29.26 -5.12 -41.24
CA ASP A 358 -30.19 -5.29 -40.10
C ASP A 358 -29.55 -6.00 -38.88
N GLY A 359 -29.72 -5.55 -37.63
CA GLY A 359 -30.64 -4.58 -37.05
C GLY A 359 -31.06 -5.11 -35.67
N TYR A 360 -30.94 -4.26 -34.65
CA TYR A 360 -31.73 -4.19 -33.40
C TYR A 360 -32.12 -5.47 -32.62
N GLU A 361 -31.83 -5.52 -31.31
CA GLU A 361 -32.80 -5.23 -30.23
C GLU A 361 -32.31 -5.67 -28.84
N THR A 362 -32.36 -4.73 -27.90
CA THR A 362 -32.47 -4.95 -26.45
C THR A 362 -33.90 -5.35 -26.07
N PRO A 363 -34.09 -5.97 -24.89
CA PRO A 363 -35.09 -5.40 -24.00
C PRO A 363 -34.69 -5.33 -22.53
N SER A 364 -35.09 -4.21 -21.93
CA SER A 364 -35.26 -3.97 -20.50
C SER A 364 -36.41 -4.79 -19.92
N SER A 365 -36.38 -5.11 -18.62
CA SER A 365 -37.57 -5.00 -17.76
C SER A 365 -37.20 -4.81 -16.30
N GLU A 366 -37.75 -3.74 -15.73
CA GLU A 366 -37.81 -3.37 -14.31
C GLU A 366 -38.82 -4.22 -13.50
N ALA A 367 -38.79 -3.97 -12.18
CA ALA A 367 -39.86 -4.10 -11.19
C ALA A 367 -40.02 -5.50 -10.55
N ALA A 368 -40.32 -5.67 -9.26
CA ALA A 368 -40.79 -4.77 -8.21
C ALA A 368 -40.49 -5.40 -6.82
N ALA A 369 -40.41 -4.54 -5.80
CA ALA A 369 -40.55 -4.90 -4.39
C ALA A 369 -42.03 -4.89 -3.94
N PRO A 370 -42.36 -5.52 -2.79
CA PRO A 370 -43.16 -4.85 -1.75
C PRO A 370 -42.55 -5.04 -0.33
N SER A 371 -42.48 -4.01 0.53
CA SER A 371 -43.48 -3.61 1.55
C SER A 371 -43.78 -4.71 2.59
N ALA A 372 -43.23 -4.70 3.82
CA ALA A 372 -43.51 -3.86 5.00
C ALA A 372 -44.60 -4.41 5.97
N ALA A 373 -44.18 -4.57 7.24
CA ALA A 373 -44.89 -4.51 8.53
C ALA A 373 -46.01 -5.53 8.87
N SER A 374 -45.88 -6.27 9.99
CA SER A 374 -46.37 -5.84 11.33
C SER A 374 -46.35 -6.99 12.37
N SER A 375 -45.72 -6.72 13.52
CA SER A 375 -46.04 -7.07 14.92
C SER A 375 -46.96 -8.28 15.28
N ALA A 376 -46.51 -9.13 16.22
CA ALA A 376 -46.95 -9.17 17.65
C ALA A 376 -46.93 -10.59 18.29
N LEU A 377 -46.75 -10.61 19.63
CA LEU A 377 -47.01 -11.66 20.64
C LEU A 377 -45.88 -12.70 20.84
N LEU A 378 -45.09 -12.63 21.92
CA LEU A 378 -45.37 -13.06 23.31
C LEU A 378 -45.95 -14.48 23.40
N ASN A 379 -45.14 -15.41 23.90
CA ASN A 379 -45.48 -16.29 25.01
C ASN A 379 -44.19 -16.85 25.62
N ASP A 380 -44.02 -16.56 26.91
CA ASP A 380 -43.27 -17.38 27.86
C ASP A 380 -43.91 -18.77 27.92
N ASP A 381 -43.08 -19.82 27.98
CA ASP A 381 -43.41 -21.03 28.72
C ASP A 381 -42.12 -21.77 29.12
N GLU A 382 -42.23 -22.33 30.32
CA GLU A 382 -41.26 -22.74 31.31
C GLU A 382 -40.83 -24.22 31.14
N LEU A 383 -39.77 -24.63 31.88
CA LEU A 383 -39.36 -26.01 32.23
C LEU A 383 -38.55 -26.76 31.15
N ASP A 384 -37.32 -27.26 31.36
CA ASP A 384 -36.61 -27.80 32.54
C ASP A 384 -35.10 -27.51 32.45
#